data_AF-A0A8J3PR88-F1
#
_entry.id   AF-A0A8J3PR88-F1
#
_cell.length_a   1.000
_cell.length_b   1.000
_cell.length_c   1.000
_cell.angle_alpha   90.00
_cell.angle_beta   90.00
_cell.angle_gamma   90.00
#
_symmetry.space_group_name_H-M   'P 1'
#
loop_
_entity.id
_entity.type
_entity.pdbx_description
1 polymer ?
#
loop_
_entity_poly.entity_id
_entity_poly.type
_entity_poly.pdbx_seq_one_letter_code
_entity_poly.pdbx_strand_id
1 'polypeptide(L)'
;MYVAGVSISDDEATRIRRTRAYRSAVWTVRLGLVLVVVWGWLVFVTKPTDSVLFMVWLAAGLLSVCALVLLRRSGVRFARRGLSWHVEDDRVIRQFYRDVYWFRR
;
A
#
# COMPACT_ATOMS: atom_id res chain seq x y z
N MET A 1 -25.04 -20.38 5.25
CA MET A 1 -25.13 -18.91 5.36
C MET A 1 -24.18 -18.30 4.34
N TYR A 2 -24.70 -17.86 3.20
CA TYR A 2 -23.90 -17.15 2.18
C TYR A 2 -23.72 -15.71 2.65
N VAL A 3 -22.48 -15.34 3.01
CA VAL A 3 -22.13 -13.93 3.22
C VAL A 3 -22.13 -13.28 1.85
N ALA A 4 -23.19 -12.55 1.55
CA ALA A 4 -23.25 -11.63 0.42
C ALA A 4 -22.15 -10.58 0.66
N GLY A 5 -20.97 -10.83 0.12
CA GLY A 5 -19.93 -9.83 -0.02
C GLY A 5 -20.53 -8.70 -0.83
N VAL A 6 -20.70 -7.54 -0.21
CA VAL A 6 -20.96 -6.28 -0.89
C VAL A 6 -19.73 -6.03 -1.75
N SER A 7 -19.72 -6.64 -2.94
CA SER A 7 -18.70 -6.44 -3.94
C SER A 7 -18.81 -5.00 -4.41
N ILE A 8 -17.77 -4.22 -4.21
CA ILE A 8 -17.60 -2.96 -4.92
C ILE A 8 -17.82 -3.27 -6.41
N SER A 9 -18.79 -2.60 -7.03
CA SER A 9 -19.05 -2.77 -8.46
C SER A 9 -17.77 -2.50 -9.26
N ASP A 10 -17.51 -3.25 -10.32
CA ASP A 10 -16.32 -3.07 -11.16
C ASP A 10 -16.18 -1.61 -11.67
N ASP A 11 -17.31 -0.91 -11.79
CA ASP A 11 -17.36 0.53 -12.12
C ASP A 11 -16.76 1.42 -11.03
N GLU A 12 -16.98 1.07 -9.76
CA GLU A 12 -16.50 1.82 -8.61
C GLU A 12 -14.99 1.59 -8.38
N ALA A 13 -14.51 0.36 -8.60
CA ALA A 13 -13.08 0.07 -8.63
C ALA A 13 -12.36 0.84 -9.76
N THR A 14 -12.99 0.94 -10.93
CA THR A 14 -12.45 1.69 -12.08
C THR A 14 -12.43 3.20 -11.80
N ARG A 15 -13.43 3.72 -11.08
CA ARG A 15 -13.49 5.13 -10.65
C ARG A 15 -12.39 5.46 -9.65
N ILE A 16 -12.13 4.58 -8.67
CA ILE A 16 -11.04 4.73 -7.70
C ILE A 16 -9.68 4.76 -8.41
N ARG A 17 -9.45 3.85 -9.37
CA ARG A 17 -8.22 3.80 -10.19
C ARG A 17 -7.91 5.07 -10.97
N ARG A 18 -8.93 5.78 -11.44
CA ARG A 18 -8.75 7.04 -12.19
C ARG A 18 -8.32 8.21 -11.31
N THR A 19 -8.40 8.07 -9.99
CA THR A 19 -8.07 9.15 -9.06
C THR A 19 -6.56 9.32 -8.92
N ARG A 20 -6.09 10.58 -8.97
CA ARG A 20 -4.66 10.90 -8.77
C ARG A 20 -4.13 10.36 -7.44
N ALA A 21 -4.95 10.37 -6.39
CA ALA A 21 -4.61 9.82 -5.08
C ALA A 21 -4.29 8.30 -5.11
N TYR A 22 -5.03 7.50 -5.88
CA TYR A 22 -4.76 6.08 -6.03
C TYR A 22 -3.42 5.83 -6.74
N ARG A 23 -3.15 6.58 -7.81
CA ARG A 23 -1.85 6.50 -8.50
C ARG A 23 -0.69 6.92 -7.59
N SER A 24 -0.86 7.99 -6.82
CA SER A 24 0.15 8.40 -5.83
C SER A 24 0.38 7.32 -4.79
N ALA A 25 -0.67 6.66 -4.28
CA ALA A 25 -0.53 5.56 -3.32
C ALA A 25 0.30 4.39 -3.90
N VAL A 26 0.03 3.99 -5.16
CA VAL A 26 0.80 2.95 -5.86
C VAL A 26 2.27 3.36 -5.97
N TRP A 27 2.56 4.59 -6.37
CA TRP A 27 3.93 5.10 -6.46
C TRP A 27 4.64 5.18 -5.11
N THR A 28 3.93 5.58 -4.05
CA THR A 28 4.46 5.62 -2.68
C THR A 28 4.87 4.22 -2.22
N VAL A 29 4.06 3.20 -2.48
CA VAL A 29 4.40 1.81 -2.14
C VAL A 29 5.59 1.31 -2.98
N ARG A 30 5.64 1.63 -4.28
CA ARG A 30 6.80 1.28 -5.11
C ARG A 30 8.09 1.92 -4.61
N LEU A 31 8.07 3.19 -4.23
CA LEU A 31 9.22 3.87 -3.63
C LEU A 31 9.63 3.19 -2.31
N GLY A 32 8.66 2.79 -1.48
CA GLY A 32 8.93 2.01 -0.27
C GLY A 32 9.60 0.66 -0.58
N LEU A 33 9.14 -0.06 -1.60
CA LEU A 33 9.76 -1.33 -2.02
C LEU A 33 11.18 -1.11 -2.54
N VAL A 34 11.40 -0.10 -3.37
CA VAL A 34 12.74 0.26 -3.86
C VAL A 34 13.65 0.62 -2.69
N LEU A 35 13.16 1.41 -1.73
CA LEU A 35 13.90 1.76 -0.52
C LEU A 35 14.33 0.49 0.23
N VAL A 36 13.41 -0.45 0.49
CA VAL A 36 13.70 -1.70 1.21
C VAL A 36 14.69 -2.58 0.46
N VAL A 37 14.56 -2.71 -0.87
CA VAL A 37 15.48 -3.53 -1.68
C VAL A 37 16.89 -2.92 -1.73
N VAL A 38 16.97 -1.62 -2.01
CA VAL A 38 18.24 -0.88 -2.06
C VAL A 38 18.93 -0.91 -0.69
N TRP A 39 18.17 -0.74 0.40
CA TRP A 39 18.72 -0.83 1.74
C TRP A 39 19.09 -2.24 2.16
N GLY A 40 18.31 -3.26 1.81
CA GLY A 40 18.67 -4.65 2.07
C GLY A 40 20.01 -5.01 1.41
N TRP A 41 20.22 -4.55 0.17
CA TRP A 41 21.50 -4.68 -0.51
C TRP A 41 22.63 -3.91 0.18
N LEU A 42 22.39 -2.64 0.52
CA LEU A 42 23.37 -1.80 1.23
C LEU A 42 23.78 -2.41 2.57
N VAL A 43 22.84 -2.93 3.36
CA VAL A 43 23.12 -3.59 4.64
C VAL A 43 24.04 -4.78 4.46
N PHE A 44 23.82 -5.58 3.42
CA PHE A 44 24.68 -6.71 3.09
C PHE A 44 26.11 -6.29 2.74
N VAL A 45 26.28 -5.15 2.07
CA VAL A 45 27.59 -4.65 1.61
C VAL A 45 28.33 -3.86 2.69
N THR A 46 27.64 -3.01 3.46
CA THR A 46 28.29 -1.97 4.28
C THR A 46 28.17 -2.16 5.79
N LYS A 47 27.34 -3.11 6.26
CA LYS A 47 27.06 -3.33 7.71
C LYS A 47 26.83 -2.00 8.46
N PRO A 48 25.80 -1.24 8.09
CA PRO A 48 25.53 0.09 8.65
C PRO A 48 25.22 0.03 10.15
N THR A 49 25.39 1.15 10.83
CA THR A 49 25.07 1.29 12.25
C THR A 49 23.56 1.20 12.52
N ASP A 50 23.21 0.79 13.75
CA ASP A 50 21.81 0.60 14.16
C ASP A 50 20.95 1.86 14.00
N SER A 51 21.53 3.06 14.20
CA SER A 51 20.83 4.34 14.01
C SER A 51 20.40 4.55 12.55
N VAL A 52 21.23 4.13 11.60
CA VAL A 52 20.94 4.27 10.17
C VAL A 52 19.85 3.28 9.77
N LEU A 53 19.94 2.02 10.24
CA LEU A 53 18.88 1.03 10.07
C LEU A 53 17.54 1.54 10.61
N PHE A 54 17.54 2.12 11.81
CA PHE A 54 16.35 2.68 12.43
C PHE A 54 15.71 3.79 11.58
N MET A 55 16.49 4.74 11.07
CA MET A 55 15.98 5.82 10.21
C MET A 55 15.35 5.29 8.92
N VAL A 56 15.91 4.25 8.33
CA VAL A 56 15.39 3.60 7.11
C VAL A 56 14.05 2.94 7.36
N TRP A 57 13.95 2.18 8.45
CA TRP A 57 12.68 1.57 8.87
C TRP A 57 11.63 2.63 9.19
N LEU A 58 12.02 3.75 9.80
CA LEU A 58 11.13 4.87 10.07
C LEU A 58 10.62 5.52 8.77
N ALA A 59 11.50 5.71 7.78
CA ALA A 59 11.11 6.21 6.45
C ALA A 59 10.17 5.23 5.71
N ALA A 60 10.45 3.92 5.76
CA ALA A 60 9.59 2.89 5.19
C ALA A 60 8.20 2.86 5.85
N GLY A 61 8.16 3.00 7.18
CA GLY A 61 6.93 3.13 7.95
C GLY A 61 6.13 4.37 7.53
N LEU A 62 6.79 5.52 7.40
CA LEU A 62 6.16 6.77 6.98
C LEU A 62 5.56 6.67 5.58
N LEU A 63 6.29 6.08 4.62
CA LEU A 63 5.80 5.82 3.27
C LEU A 63 4.57 4.90 3.29
N SER A 64 4.57 3.88 4.15
CA SER A 64 3.43 2.97 4.32
C SER A 64 2.20 3.70 4.86
N VAL A 65 2.38 4.57 5.86
CA VAL A 65 1.31 5.42 6.40
C VAL A 65 0.78 6.38 5.34
N CYS A 66 1.66 7.04 4.58
CA CYS A 66 1.26 7.92 3.48
C CYS A 66 0.46 7.17 2.42
N ALA A 67 0.86 5.95 2.04
CA ALA A 67 0.11 5.12 1.11
C ALA A 67 -1.30 4.80 1.63
N LEU A 68 -1.43 4.46 2.92
CA LEU A 68 -2.72 4.22 3.57
C LEU A 68 -3.61 5.46 3.60
N VAL A 69 -3.04 6.63 3.91
CA VAL A 69 -3.77 7.91 3.90
C VAL A 69 -4.25 8.25 2.48
N LEU A 70 -3.42 8.04 1.46
CA LEU A 70 -3.79 8.26 0.06
C LEU A 70 -4.88 7.27 -0.41
N LEU A 71 -4.81 6.01 0.03
CA LEU A 71 -5.85 5.01 -0.23
C LEU A 71 -7.18 5.40 0.42
N ARG A 72 -7.17 5.83 1.69
CA ARG A 72 -8.36 6.38 2.35
C ARG A 72 -8.95 7.56 1.58
N ARG A 73 -8.08 8.48 1.14
CA ARG A 73 -8.51 9.66 0.38
C ARG A 73 -9.04 9.32 -1.01
N SER A 74 -8.63 8.19 -1.60
CA SER A 74 -9.16 7.70 -2.88
C SER A 74 -10.55 7.04 -2.78
N GLY A 75 -11.12 6.93 -1.59
CA GLY A 75 -12.45 6.34 -1.37
C GLY A 75 -12.42 4.84 -1.09
N VAL A 76 -11.25 4.25 -0.84
CA VAL A 76 -11.17 2.86 -0.34
C VAL A 76 -11.79 2.80 1.04
N ARG A 77 -12.82 1.97 1.20
CA ARG A 77 -13.48 1.76 2.49
C ARG A 77 -12.61 0.87 3.38
N PHE A 78 -12.27 1.40 4.55
CA PHE A 78 -11.57 0.66 5.60
C PHE A 78 -12.59 0.30 6.67
N ALA A 79 -12.91 -0.99 6.78
CA ALA A 79 -13.74 -1.49 7.86
C ALA A 79 -12.88 -1.69 9.11
N ARG A 80 -13.37 -1.21 10.26
CA ARG A 80 -12.73 -1.46 11.55
C ARG A 80 -13.16 -2.84 12.04
N ARG A 81 -12.27 -3.84 11.97
CA ARG A 81 -12.49 -5.18 12.54
C ARG A 81 -11.75 -5.26 13.87
N GLY A 82 -12.44 -4.88 14.95
CA GLY A 82 -11.89 -4.83 16.31
C GLY A 82 -10.83 -3.75 16.50
N LEU A 83 -9.65 -4.12 17.03
CA LEU A 83 -8.50 -3.23 17.22
C LEU A 83 -7.71 -2.93 15.93
N SER A 84 -8.03 -3.62 14.83
CA SER A 84 -7.32 -3.47 13.55
C SER A 84 -8.19 -2.82 12.47
N TRP A 85 -7.60 -1.92 11.69
CA TRP A 85 -8.22 -1.39 10.48
C TRP A 85 -7.94 -2.36 9.34
N HIS A 86 -8.98 -2.97 8.79
CA HIS A 86 -8.87 -3.84 7.63
C HIS A 86 -9.46 -3.12 6.41
N VAL A 87 -8.91 -3.33 5.23
CA VAL A 87 -9.62 -2.96 4.01
C VAL A 87 -10.81 -3.90 3.91
N GLU A 88 -12.00 -3.34 3.70
CA GLU A 88 -13.27 -4.08 3.76
C GLU A 88 -13.38 -5.14 2.64
N ASP A 89 -12.62 -4.95 1.55
CA ASP A 89 -12.64 -5.79 0.38
C ASP A 89 -11.23 -6.31 0.03
N ASP A 90 -11.00 -7.61 0.29
CA ASP A 90 -9.75 -8.30 -0.04
C ASP A 90 -9.43 -8.25 -1.55
N ARG A 91 -10.44 -8.08 -2.41
CA ARG A 91 -10.21 -7.90 -3.85
C ARG A 91 -9.50 -6.58 -4.15
N VAL A 92 -9.84 -5.50 -3.44
CA VAL A 92 -9.20 -4.19 -3.61
C VAL A 92 -7.74 -4.25 -3.19
N ILE A 93 -7.43 -4.94 -2.07
CA ILE A 93 -6.04 -5.19 -1.66
C ILE A 93 -5.30 -5.99 -2.72
N ARG A 94 -5.88 -7.10 -3.19
CA ARG A 94 -5.22 -7.98 -4.15
C ARG A 94 -4.98 -7.28 -5.49
N GLN A 95 -5.93 -6.45 -5.92
CA GLN A 95 -5.82 -5.63 -7.11
C GLN A 95 -4.81 -4.48 -6.94
N PHE A 96 -4.75 -3.87 -5.76
CA PHE A 96 -3.74 -2.87 -5.43
C PHE A 96 -2.33 -3.47 -5.46
N TYR A 97 -2.11 -4.63 -4.83
CA TYR A 97 -0.83 -5.34 -4.92
C TYR A 97 -0.52 -5.73 -6.37
N ARG A 98 -1.52 -6.19 -7.12
CA ARG A 98 -1.35 -6.46 -8.55
C ARG A 98 -0.87 -5.20 -9.29
N ASP A 99 -1.43 -4.02 -9.03
CA ASP A 99 -0.99 -2.78 -9.67
C ASP A 99 0.36 -2.27 -9.19
N VAL A 100 0.73 -2.55 -7.94
CA VAL A 100 2.06 -2.25 -7.42
C VAL A 100 3.12 -3.07 -8.17
N TYR A 101 2.91 -4.38 -8.33
CA TYR A 101 3.87 -5.29 -8.95
C TYR A 101 3.80 -5.32 -10.49
N TRP A 102 2.61 -5.20 -11.09
CA TRP A 102 2.44 -5.13 -12.55
C TRP A 102 2.38 -3.67 -13.01
N PHE A 103 3.32 -3.28 -13.87
CA PHE A 103 3.36 -1.99 -14.56
C PHE A 103 2.26 -1.81 -15.64
N ARG A 104 1.12 -2.51 -15.57
CA ARG A 104 0.03 -2.33 -16.52
C ARG A 104 -0.92 -1.22 -16.05
N ARG A 105 -1.02 -0.18 -16.87
CA ARG A 105 -1.97 0.94 -16.74
C ARG A 105 -3.41 0.47 -16.80
#